data_AF-A0A6M8W6Y0-F1
#
_entry.id   AF-A0A6M8W6Y0-F1
#
_cell.length_a   1.000
_cell.length_b   1.000
_cell.length_c   1.000
_cell.angle_alpha   90.00
_cell.angle_beta   90.00
_cell.angle_gamma   90.00
#
_symmetry.space_group_name_H-M   'P 1'
#
loop_
_entity.id
_entity.type
_entity.pdbx_description
1 polymer ?
#
loop_
_entity_poly.entity_id
_entity_poly.type
_entity_poly.pdbx_seq_one_letter_code
_entity_poly.pdbx_strand_id
1 'polypeptide(L)'
;MLAALKSILCPRRPAPCGPPEELRQFTSGDRLLQQSGISPAEDGWKITVDSGASLPLFELPLEDIDSAVLTYHAELKAENLDGQAYLEMWCRLPGRGEFFSKGLNAPVTGTTDWITCETPFLLKEGQKPDLLKLNIAATGKGTVFIRNIRVSKTPMA
;
A
#
# COMPACT_ATOMS: atom_id res chain seq x y z
N MET A 1 -43.06 38.08 -3.47
CA MET A 1 -42.34 37.43 -2.37
C MET A 1 -41.47 36.34 -3.01
N LEU A 2 -40.14 36.47 -2.89
CA LEU A 2 -39.15 35.82 -3.76
C LEU A 2 -39.19 34.28 -3.67
N ALA A 3 -39.16 33.64 -4.84
CA ALA A 3 -38.76 32.24 -5.01
C ALA A 3 -37.25 32.13 -4.76
N ALA A 4 -36.84 31.26 -3.84
CA ALA A 4 -35.42 30.97 -3.60
C ALA A 4 -34.92 29.94 -4.62
N LEU A 5 -33.98 30.38 -5.45
CA LEU A 5 -33.23 29.58 -6.40
C LEU A 5 -32.00 28.90 -5.74
N LYS A 6 -31.68 27.71 -6.25
CA LYS A 6 -30.34 27.14 -6.54
C LYS A 6 -29.47 26.54 -5.41
N SER A 7 -29.18 25.26 -5.66
CA SER A 7 -27.85 24.60 -5.63
C SER A 7 -27.31 24.09 -4.30
N ILE A 8 -27.30 22.76 -4.14
CA ILE A 8 -26.24 22.03 -3.42
C ILE A 8 -25.90 20.78 -4.22
N LEU A 9 -25.27 20.95 -5.39
CA LEU A 9 -24.45 19.90 -5.99
C LEU A 9 -23.18 19.79 -5.14
N CYS A 10 -23.26 19.13 -3.98
CA CYS A 10 -22.07 18.49 -3.45
C CYS A 10 -21.71 17.39 -4.46
N PRO A 11 -20.52 17.39 -5.07
CA PRO A 11 -20.11 16.22 -5.85
C PRO A 11 -20.19 15.03 -4.90
N ARG A 12 -21.01 14.02 -5.27
CA ARG A 12 -21.07 12.77 -4.49
C ARG A 12 -19.64 12.26 -4.40
N ARG A 13 -19.13 12.06 -3.17
CA ARG A 13 -17.86 11.37 -3.01
C ARG A 13 -18.04 9.99 -3.64
N PRO A 14 -17.08 9.53 -4.47
CA PRO A 14 -17.13 8.17 -4.97
C PRO A 14 -17.34 7.21 -3.79
N ALA A 15 -18.29 6.30 -3.91
CA ALA A 15 -18.61 5.32 -2.89
C ALA A 15 -18.29 3.91 -3.39
N PRO A 16 -17.87 2.98 -2.52
CA PRO A 16 -17.72 1.58 -2.91
C PRO A 16 -19.01 1.06 -3.55
N CYS A 17 -18.91 0.47 -4.74
CA CYS A 17 -20.04 -0.09 -5.48
C CYS A 17 -20.01 -1.62 -5.60
N GLY A 18 -19.01 -2.25 -4.98
CA GLY A 18 -18.86 -3.69 -4.86
C GLY A 18 -17.96 -4.08 -3.70
N PRO A 19 -17.87 -5.37 -3.36
CA PRO A 19 -16.92 -5.85 -2.36
C PRO A 19 -15.47 -5.69 -2.86
N PRO A 20 -14.48 -5.68 -1.95
CA PRO A 20 -13.08 -5.81 -2.33
C PRO A 20 -12.82 -7.13 -3.07
N GLU A 21 -12.06 -7.06 -4.17
CA GLU A 21 -11.57 -8.20 -4.96
C GLU A 21 -10.05 -8.29 -4.79
N GLU A 22 -9.54 -9.47 -4.42
CA GLU A 22 -8.10 -9.69 -4.33
C GLU A 22 -7.48 -9.75 -5.73
N LEU A 23 -6.46 -8.93 -5.97
CA LEU A 23 -5.68 -8.92 -7.20
C LEU A 23 -4.52 -9.90 -7.15
N ARG A 24 -3.81 -9.92 -6.01
CA ARG A 24 -2.65 -10.79 -5.80
C ARG A 24 -2.35 -10.96 -4.32
N GLN A 25 -2.01 -12.19 -3.95
CA GLN A 25 -1.29 -12.52 -2.72
C GLN A 25 0.17 -12.87 -3.04
N PHE A 26 1.08 -12.44 -2.17
CA PHE A 26 2.50 -12.76 -2.24
C PHE A 26 2.88 -13.68 -1.07
N THR A 27 3.66 -14.70 -1.37
CA THR A 27 4.07 -15.78 -0.46
C THR A 27 5.59 -15.88 -0.43
N SER A 28 6.14 -16.66 0.50
CA SER A 28 7.59 -16.92 0.59
C SER A 28 8.19 -17.59 -0.66
N GLY A 29 7.36 -18.14 -1.57
CA GLY A 29 7.78 -18.64 -2.87
C GLY A 29 7.97 -17.56 -3.95
N ASP A 30 7.44 -16.35 -3.74
CA ASP A 30 7.60 -15.24 -4.68
C ASP A 30 8.98 -14.60 -4.54
N ARG A 31 9.56 -14.17 -5.67
CA ARG A 31 10.88 -13.54 -5.70
C ARG A 31 10.78 -12.07 -5.30
N LEU A 32 11.47 -11.68 -4.23
CA LEU A 32 11.68 -10.29 -3.87
C LEU A 32 12.57 -9.55 -4.88
N LEU A 33 12.25 -8.28 -5.12
CA LEU A 33 13.07 -7.38 -5.93
C LEU A 33 14.43 -7.09 -5.28
N GLN A 34 14.44 -6.85 -3.97
CA GLN A 34 15.66 -6.70 -3.18
C GLN A 34 15.88 -7.92 -2.27
N GLN A 35 17.11 -8.45 -2.26
CA GLN A 35 17.49 -9.59 -1.41
C GLN A 35 18.48 -9.20 -0.31
N SER A 36 19.28 -8.15 -0.52
CA SER A 36 20.21 -7.66 0.51
C SER A 36 19.46 -7.08 1.71
N GLY A 37 19.79 -7.56 2.91
CA GLY A 37 19.14 -7.16 4.15
C GLY A 37 17.77 -7.81 4.39
N ILE A 38 17.34 -8.73 3.50
CA ILE A 38 16.08 -9.44 3.63
C ILE A 38 16.35 -10.95 3.70
N SER A 39 15.78 -11.61 4.71
CA SER A 39 15.87 -13.07 4.87
C SER A 39 14.48 -13.65 5.10
N PRO A 40 14.21 -14.89 4.66
CA PRO A 40 12.99 -15.60 5.03
C PRO A 40 12.82 -15.69 6.55
N ALA A 41 11.58 -15.55 7.04
CA ALA A 41 11.23 -15.73 8.45
C ALA A 41 9.79 -16.23 8.56
N GLU A 42 9.58 -17.37 9.22
CA GLU A 42 8.27 -18.04 9.35
C GLU A 42 7.46 -17.96 8.03
N ASP A 43 6.34 -17.24 8.04
CA ASP A 43 5.41 -17.08 6.91
C ASP A 43 5.62 -15.78 6.11
N GLY A 44 6.83 -15.22 6.15
CA GLY A 44 7.14 -13.98 5.47
C GLY A 44 8.64 -13.69 5.44
N TRP A 45 8.98 -12.43 5.71
CA TRP A 45 10.34 -11.93 5.59
C TRP A 45 10.74 -11.11 6.79
N LYS A 46 11.98 -11.28 7.21
CA LYS A 46 12.70 -10.41 8.14
C LYS A 46 13.56 -9.44 7.34
N ILE A 47 13.49 -8.17 7.71
CA ILE A 47 14.18 -7.07 7.05
C ILE A 47 15.02 -6.36 8.11
N THR A 48 16.33 -6.38 7.94
CA THR A 48 17.26 -5.62 8.77
C THR A 48 17.58 -4.30 8.07
N VAL A 49 17.35 -3.20 8.77
CA VAL A 49 17.55 -1.85 8.26
C VAL A 49 18.67 -1.19 9.07
N ASP A 50 19.73 -0.75 8.39
CA ASP A 50 20.87 -0.08 9.05
C ASP A 50 20.68 1.43 9.17
N SER A 51 19.88 2.02 8.27
CA SER A 51 19.50 3.44 8.24
C SER A 51 18.22 3.61 7.41
N GLY A 52 17.53 4.75 7.55
CA GLY A 52 16.24 4.98 6.89
C GLY A 52 16.29 4.72 5.37
N ALA A 53 15.38 3.89 4.87
CA ALA A 53 15.33 3.43 3.49
C ALA A 53 13.90 3.03 3.08
N SER A 54 13.61 3.06 1.79
CA SER A 54 12.44 2.38 1.19
C SER A 54 12.93 1.13 0.46
N LEU A 55 12.46 -0.04 0.90
CA LEU A 55 12.87 -1.33 0.36
C LEU A 55 11.79 -1.84 -0.61
N PRO A 56 12.11 -1.99 -1.91
CA PRO A 56 11.17 -2.55 -2.88
C PRO A 56 11.04 -4.06 -2.67
N LEU A 57 9.80 -4.53 -2.54
CA LEU A 57 9.48 -5.93 -2.34
C LEU A 57 9.02 -6.57 -3.64
N PHE A 58 7.98 -6.00 -4.26
CA PHE A 58 7.34 -6.58 -5.45
C PHE A 58 6.87 -5.52 -6.44
N GLU A 59 6.72 -5.96 -7.68
CA GLU A 59 6.02 -5.26 -8.74
C GLU A 59 4.79 -6.06 -9.16
N LEU A 60 3.66 -5.39 -9.35
CA LEU A 60 2.41 -5.99 -9.81
C LEU A 60 1.93 -5.24 -11.05
N PRO A 61 2.10 -5.83 -12.25
CA PRO A 61 1.46 -5.31 -13.46
C PRO A 61 -0.06 -5.29 -13.28
N LEU A 62 -0.70 -4.22 -13.75
CA LEU A 62 -2.15 -4.05 -13.70
C LEU A 62 -2.72 -3.85 -15.10
N GLU A 63 -3.93 -4.35 -15.31
CA GLU A 63 -4.68 -4.20 -16.56
C GLU A 63 -6.14 -3.85 -16.23
N ASP A 64 -6.71 -2.93 -16.99
CA ASP A 64 -8.15 -2.59 -16.96
C ASP A 64 -8.74 -2.23 -15.59
N ILE A 65 -7.97 -1.58 -14.72
CA ILE A 65 -8.46 -0.99 -13.47
C ILE A 65 -8.69 0.51 -13.64
N ASP A 66 -9.87 0.98 -13.26
CA ASP A 66 -10.27 2.39 -13.22
C ASP A 66 -11.28 2.57 -12.07
N SER A 67 -11.47 3.79 -11.58
CA SER A 67 -12.50 4.14 -10.59
C SER A 67 -12.57 3.15 -9.43
N ALA A 68 -11.44 2.96 -8.74
CA ALA A 68 -11.28 1.95 -7.70
C ALA A 68 -10.36 2.46 -6.58
N VAL A 69 -10.48 1.88 -5.38
CA VAL A 69 -9.45 1.98 -4.35
C VAL A 69 -8.58 0.73 -4.41
N LEU A 70 -7.31 0.91 -4.73
CA LEU A 70 -6.29 -0.13 -4.59
C LEU A 70 -5.81 -0.12 -3.14
N THR A 71 -5.79 -1.27 -2.48
CA THR A 71 -5.35 -1.37 -1.09
C THR A 71 -4.22 -2.38 -0.98
N TYR A 72 -3.07 -1.92 -0.49
CA TYR A 72 -1.96 -2.78 -0.11
C TYR A 72 -2.09 -3.15 1.36
N HIS A 73 -2.22 -4.44 1.65
CA HIS A 73 -2.33 -4.98 3.01
C HIS A 73 -1.10 -5.83 3.35
N ALA A 74 -0.67 -5.76 4.61
CA ALA A 74 0.28 -6.70 5.20
C ALA A 74 0.16 -6.72 6.73
N GLU A 75 0.81 -7.68 7.36
CA GLU A 75 1.08 -7.63 8.80
C GLU A 75 2.54 -7.23 9.04
N LEU A 76 2.76 -6.31 9.98
CA LEU A 76 4.07 -5.81 10.36
C LEU A 76 4.36 -6.12 11.82
N LYS A 77 5.61 -6.51 12.10
CA LYS A 77 6.18 -6.63 13.46
C LYS A 77 7.52 -5.91 13.48
N ALA A 78 7.87 -5.26 14.59
CA ALA A 78 9.16 -4.58 14.72
C ALA A 78 9.95 -5.08 15.94
N GLU A 79 11.28 -5.08 15.83
CA GLU A 79 12.20 -5.34 16.93
C GLU A 79 13.28 -4.25 16.97
N ASN A 80 13.36 -3.54 18.09
CA ASN A 80 14.34 -2.48 18.36
C ASN A 80 14.43 -1.43 17.22
N LEU A 81 13.29 -1.09 16.62
CA LEU A 81 13.23 -0.10 15.54
C LEU A 81 13.36 1.32 16.09
N ASP A 82 14.51 1.92 15.86
CA ASP A 82 14.83 3.32 16.14
C ASP A 82 14.35 4.18 14.97
N GLY A 83 13.04 4.41 14.93
CA GLY A 83 12.33 5.04 13.83
C GLY A 83 10.94 4.45 13.63
N GLN A 84 10.39 4.61 12.44
CA GLN A 84 9.10 4.07 12.04
C GLN A 84 9.25 3.18 10.82
N ALA A 85 8.39 2.17 10.70
CA ALA A 85 8.21 1.44 9.45
C ALA A 85 6.74 1.35 9.05
N TYR A 86 6.48 1.46 7.75
CA TYR A 86 5.13 1.49 7.19
C TYR A 86 5.12 1.00 5.74
N LEU A 87 3.93 0.59 5.27
CA LEU A 87 3.72 0.19 3.90
C LEU A 87 3.74 1.40 2.97
N GLU A 88 4.50 1.32 1.88
CA GLU A 88 4.58 2.34 0.84
C GLU A 88 4.21 1.71 -0.50
N MET A 89 3.27 2.32 -1.22
CA MET A 89 2.83 1.85 -2.53
C MET A 89 3.02 2.95 -3.56
N TRP A 90 3.69 2.62 -4.67
CA TRP A 90 3.79 3.49 -5.83
C TRP A 90 2.90 2.96 -6.94
N CYS A 91 2.18 3.85 -7.59
CA CYS A 91 1.23 3.57 -8.64
C CYS A 91 1.63 4.37 -9.88
N ARG A 92 1.95 3.66 -10.96
CA ARG A 92 2.31 4.27 -12.25
C ARG A 92 1.06 4.50 -13.06
N LEU A 93 0.86 5.74 -13.48
CA LEU A 93 -0.18 6.14 -14.44
C LEU A 93 0.51 6.50 -15.76
N PRO A 94 0.35 5.69 -16.82
CA PRO A 94 0.95 5.95 -18.13
C PRO A 94 0.70 7.38 -18.62
N GLY A 95 1.76 8.06 -19.07
CA GLY A 95 1.72 9.44 -19.54
C GLY A 95 1.52 10.52 -18.45
N ARG A 96 1.35 10.13 -17.18
CA ARG A 96 1.12 11.05 -16.04
C ARG A 96 2.19 10.97 -14.95
N GLY A 97 2.94 9.87 -14.91
CA GLY A 97 4.04 9.65 -13.96
C GLY A 97 3.68 8.64 -12.87
N GLU A 98 4.46 8.65 -11.79
CA GLU A 98 4.27 7.78 -10.62
C GLU A 98 3.80 8.58 -9.42
N PHE A 99 2.83 8.03 -8.71
CA PHE A 99 2.20 8.61 -7.53
C PHE A 99 2.31 7.63 -6.37
N PHE A 100 2.39 8.11 -5.14
CA PHE A 100 2.57 7.22 -3.98
C PHE A 100 1.48 7.39 -2.93
N SER A 101 1.29 6.34 -2.15
CA SER A 101 0.58 6.35 -0.87
C SER A 101 1.49 5.75 0.20
N LYS A 102 1.49 6.33 1.40
CA LYS A 102 2.33 5.92 2.54
C LYS A 102 1.42 5.68 3.74
N GLY A 103 1.56 4.52 4.40
CA GLY A 103 0.81 4.11 5.58
C GLY A 103 1.21 4.83 6.87
N LEU A 104 1.35 6.15 6.83
CA LEU A 104 1.81 6.98 7.96
C LEU A 104 0.78 7.08 9.11
N ASN A 105 -0.45 6.63 8.88
CA ASN A 105 -1.51 6.58 9.89
C ASN A 105 -1.33 5.43 10.89
N ALA A 106 -0.62 4.35 10.51
CA ALA A 106 -0.39 3.17 11.36
C ALA A 106 1.03 2.58 11.19
N PRO A 107 2.09 3.36 11.44
CA PRO A 107 3.45 2.85 11.41
C PRO A 107 3.76 1.98 12.63
N VAL A 108 4.64 0.99 12.48
CA VAL A 108 5.28 0.29 13.62
C VAL A 108 6.52 1.04 14.08
N THR A 109 6.85 0.98 15.37
CA THR A 109 8.02 1.63 15.99
C THR A 109 8.50 0.86 17.22
N GLY A 110 9.78 0.95 17.57
CA GLY A 110 10.35 0.24 18.72
C GLY A 110 10.26 -1.28 18.55
N THR A 111 9.72 -1.95 19.57
CA THR A 111 9.42 -3.38 19.54
C THR A 111 7.91 -3.56 19.64
N THR A 112 7.31 -4.24 18.67
CA THR A 112 5.87 -4.51 18.61
C THR A 112 5.62 -5.97 18.33
N ASP A 113 4.43 -6.46 18.65
CA ASP A 113 3.93 -7.70 18.05
C ASP A 113 3.36 -7.42 16.64
N TRP A 114 2.88 -8.46 15.96
CA TRP A 114 2.22 -8.36 14.67
C TRP A 114 1.00 -7.45 14.73
N ILE A 115 0.97 -6.47 13.82
CA ILE A 115 -0.19 -5.60 13.60
C ILE A 115 -0.58 -5.61 12.11
N THR A 116 -1.87 -5.51 11.83
CA THR A 116 -2.36 -5.36 10.45
C THR A 116 -2.21 -3.91 9.99
N CYS A 117 -1.56 -3.72 8.85
CA CYS A 117 -1.35 -2.42 8.22
C CYS A 117 -1.95 -2.42 6.81
N GLU A 118 -2.49 -1.27 6.40
CA GLU A 118 -3.07 -1.07 5.08
C GLU A 118 -2.72 0.31 4.53
N THR A 119 -2.44 0.38 3.22
CA THR A 119 -2.16 1.62 2.49
C THR A 119 -3.08 1.69 1.27
N PRO A 120 -4.14 2.53 1.30
CA PRO A 120 -5.05 2.70 0.18
C PRO A 120 -4.53 3.74 -0.84
N PHE A 121 -4.92 3.58 -2.11
CA PHE A 121 -4.69 4.52 -3.20
C PHE A 121 -5.96 4.64 -4.04
N LEU A 122 -6.54 5.84 -4.09
CA LEU A 122 -7.76 6.12 -4.84
C LEU A 122 -7.44 6.44 -6.30
N LEU A 123 -7.97 5.62 -7.21
CA LEU A 123 -8.06 5.91 -8.63
C LEU A 123 -9.39 6.61 -8.91
N LYS A 124 -9.31 7.82 -9.45
CA LYS A 124 -10.44 8.55 -10.02
C LYS A 124 -10.70 8.07 -11.44
N GLU A 125 -11.88 8.38 -11.96
CA GLU A 125 -12.23 8.11 -13.35
C GLU A 125 -11.14 8.57 -14.34
N GLY A 126 -10.76 7.68 -15.25
CA GLY A 126 -9.71 7.89 -16.24
C GLY A 126 -8.28 7.73 -15.70
N GLN A 127 -8.10 7.36 -14.41
CA GLN A 127 -6.81 6.95 -13.87
C GLN A 127 -6.66 5.45 -14.00
N LYS A 128 -6.02 5.03 -15.10
CA LYS A 128 -5.75 3.62 -15.40
C LYS A 128 -4.28 3.29 -15.15
N PRO A 129 -3.92 2.70 -14.01
CA PRO A 129 -2.54 2.33 -13.75
C PRO A 129 -2.18 1.04 -14.47
N ASP A 130 -0.89 0.90 -14.78
CA ASP A 130 -0.33 -0.30 -15.40
C ASP A 130 0.69 -1.02 -14.52
N LEU A 131 1.11 -0.41 -13.41
CA LEU A 131 2.08 -0.98 -12.48
C LEU A 131 1.88 -0.46 -11.06
N LEU A 132 1.90 -1.38 -10.09
CA LEU A 132 2.16 -1.08 -8.68
C LEU A 132 3.56 -1.53 -8.29
N LYS A 133 4.24 -0.72 -7.49
CA LYS A 133 5.46 -1.09 -6.76
C LYS A 133 5.12 -1.10 -5.27
N LEU A 134 5.33 -2.26 -4.65
CA LEU A 134 5.05 -2.49 -3.24
C LEU A 134 6.35 -2.43 -2.45
N ASN A 135 6.42 -1.49 -1.53
CA ASN A 135 7.60 -1.23 -0.72
C ASN A 135 7.25 -1.31 0.77
N ILE A 136 8.28 -1.51 1.57
CA ILE A 136 8.24 -1.17 2.99
C ILE A 136 9.26 -0.07 3.24
N ALA A 137 8.81 1.03 3.83
CA ALA A 137 9.67 2.15 4.18
C ALA A 137 9.98 2.08 5.67
N ALA A 138 11.23 2.33 6.04
CA ALA A 138 11.70 2.49 7.40
C ALA A 138 12.45 3.82 7.51
N THR A 139 12.26 4.57 8.60
CA THR A 139 12.90 5.89 8.77
C THR A 139 14.20 5.83 9.59
N GLY A 140 14.54 4.67 10.13
CA GLY A 140 15.75 4.47 10.90
C GLY A 140 16.07 2.98 11.08
N LYS A 141 17.01 2.69 11.96
CA LYS A 141 17.63 1.36 12.07
C LYS A 141 16.82 0.40 12.93
N GLY A 142 16.90 -0.89 12.63
CA GLY A 142 16.25 -1.94 13.42
C GLY A 142 15.84 -3.12 12.56
N THR A 143 14.93 -3.94 13.08
CA THR A 143 14.39 -5.08 12.36
C THR A 143 12.88 -4.92 12.18
N VAL A 144 12.41 -5.20 10.96
CA VAL A 144 10.98 -5.25 10.63
C VAL A 144 10.68 -6.61 10.03
N PHE A 145 9.58 -7.22 10.43
CA PHE A 145 9.05 -8.43 9.82
C PHE A 145 7.77 -8.08 9.07
N ILE A 146 7.58 -8.71 7.92
CA ILE A 146 6.40 -8.53 7.09
C ILE A 146 5.88 -9.88 6.60
N ARG A 147 4.56 -10.08 6.67
CA ARG A 147 3.86 -11.27 6.14
C ARG A 147 2.46 -10.92 5.64
N ASN A 148 1.76 -11.90 5.08
CA ASN A 148 0.38 -11.78 4.60
C ASN A 148 0.17 -10.61 3.61
N ILE A 149 1.16 -10.41 2.74
CA ILE A 149 1.21 -9.35 1.72
C ILE A 149 0.17 -9.64 0.64
N ARG A 150 -0.78 -8.73 0.45
CA ARG A 150 -1.83 -8.83 -0.56
C ARG A 150 -2.23 -7.47 -1.10
N VAL A 151 -2.71 -7.45 -2.33
CA VAL A 151 -3.31 -6.27 -2.98
C VAL A 151 -4.76 -6.60 -3.33
N SER A 152 -5.67 -5.70 -2.97
CA SER A 152 -7.07 -5.76 -3.39
C SER A 152 -7.48 -4.51 -4.15
N LYS A 153 -8.54 -4.61 -4.97
CA LYS A 153 -9.26 -3.46 -5.53
C LYS A 153 -10.67 -3.41 -4.96
N THR A 154 -11.16 -2.22 -4.67
CA THR A 154 -12.57 -1.98 -4.34
C THR A 154 -13.16 -1.04 -5.39
N PRO A 155 -14.12 -1.48 -6.22
CA PRO A 155 -14.76 -0.63 -7.23
C PRO A 155 -15.50 0.55 -6.61
N MET A 156 -15.46 1.71 -7.27
CA MET A 156 -16.07 2.97 -6.83
C MET A 156 -17.07 3.49 -7.89
N ALA A 157 -18.19 4.06 -7.44
CA ALA A 157 -19.20 4.72 -8.28
C ALA A 157 -19.52 6.14 -7.81
#